data_AF-A0A291QSJ9-F1
#
_entry.id   AF-A0A291QSJ9-F1
#
_cell.length_a   1.000
_cell.length_b   1.000
_cell.length_c   1.000
_cell.angle_alpha   90.00
_cell.angle_beta   90.00
_cell.angle_gamma   90.00
#
_symmetry.space_group_name_H-M   'P 1'
#
loop_
_entity.id
_entity.type
_entity.pdbx_description
1 polymer ?
#
loop_
_entity_poly.entity_id
_entity_poly.type
_entity_poly.pdbx_seq_one_letter_code
_entity_poly.pdbx_strand_id
1 'polypeptide(L)'
;MQESKRQKQVGQIIQQDISDILQRMGFNVIEGGMISVSSVKMTPDLLEARIYLSMFNIKEPKEMLGRILERGSEIRKELGNRVAKQLRRVPELQFFLDDTLEHVFKMEAIFKQIQDERDQREKGQQ
;
A
#
# COMPACT_ATOMS: atom_id res chain seq x y z
N MET A 1 8.85 14.68 -5.79
CA MET A 1 9.64 14.13 -6.91
C MET A 1 8.79 13.12 -7.66
N GLN A 2 8.72 13.19 -8.99
CA GLN A 2 7.95 12.26 -9.81
C GLN A 2 8.74 10.96 -10.01
N GLU A 3 8.11 9.80 -9.82
CA GLU A 3 8.77 8.49 -10.03
C GLU A 3 9.21 8.32 -11.49
N SER A 4 10.44 7.82 -11.68
CA SER A 4 10.96 7.49 -13.01
C SER A 4 10.21 6.30 -13.64
N LYS A 5 10.27 6.19 -14.96
CA LYS A 5 9.68 5.04 -15.70
C LYS A 5 10.22 3.70 -15.18
N ARG A 6 11.52 3.64 -14.84
CA ARG A 6 12.16 2.45 -14.28
C ARG A 6 11.62 2.09 -12.90
N GLN A 7 11.44 3.06 -12.01
CA GLN A 7 10.83 2.83 -10.69
C GLN A 7 9.42 2.24 -10.81
N LYS A 8 8.60 2.79 -11.72
CA LYS A 8 7.24 2.27 -11.96
C LYS A 8 7.24 0.83 -12.48
N GLN A 9 8.11 0.52 -13.45
CA GLN A 9 8.23 -0.84 -14.00
C GLN A 9 8.65 -1.85 -12.93
N VAL A 10 9.67 -1.51 -12.14
CA VAL A 10 10.14 -2.40 -11.07
C VAL A 10 9.09 -2.53 -9.97
N GLY A 11 8.41 -1.44 -9.60
CA GLY A 11 7.32 -1.45 -8.63
C GLY A 11 6.16 -2.36 -9.06
N GLN A 12 5.78 -2.34 -10.34
CA GLN A 12 4.74 -3.24 -10.87
C GLN A 12 5.13 -4.72 -10.81
N ILE A 13 6.37 -5.06 -11.14
CA ILE A 13 6.87 -6.44 -11.04
C ILE A 13 6.82 -6.90 -9.58
N ILE A 14 7.33 -6.08 -8.67
CA ILE A 14 7.33 -6.41 -7.23
C ILE A 14 5.89 -6.51 -6.71
N GLN A 15 4.97 -5.65 -7.15
CA GLN A 15 3.57 -5.70 -6.75
C GLN A 15 2.93 -7.04 -7.12
N GLN A 16 3.14 -7.53 -8.34
CA GLN A 16 2.63 -8.81 -8.80
C GLN A 16 3.24 -9.97 -8.00
N ASP A 17 4.57 -10.00 -7.85
CA ASP A 17 5.25 -11.07 -7.14
C ASP A 17 4.88 -11.12 -5.65
N ILE A 18 4.79 -9.97 -4.98
CA ILE A 18 4.36 -9.93 -3.57
C ILE A 18 2.91 -10.36 -3.43
N SER A 19 2.02 -9.96 -4.34
CA SER A 19 0.62 -10.41 -4.30
C SER A 19 0.52 -11.94 -4.38
N ASP A 20 1.26 -12.55 -5.30
CA ASP A 20 1.34 -14.01 -5.42
C ASP A 20 1.94 -14.68 -4.18
N ILE A 21 3.00 -14.09 -3.61
CA ILE A 21 3.67 -14.64 -2.43
C ILE A 21 2.71 -14.61 -1.23
N LEU A 22 2.05 -13.48 -0.99
CA LEU A 22 1.07 -13.36 0.09
C LEU A 22 -0.09 -14.35 -0.10
N GLN A 23 -0.56 -14.55 -1.33
CA GLN A 23 -1.59 -15.54 -1.62
C GLN A 23 -1.13 -16.98 -1.31
N ARG A 24 0.09 -17.36 -1.71
CA ARG A 24 0.65 -18.69 -1.42
C ARG A 24 0.89 -18.92 0.07
N MET A 25 1.20 -17.85 0.81
CA MET A 25 1.35 -17.89 2.26
C MET A 25 0.03 -17.90 3.02
N GLY A 26 -1.11 -17.80 2.32
CA GLY A 26 -2.46 -17.84 2.90
C GLY A 26 -2.93 -16.50 3.49
N PHE A 27 -2.28 -15.38 3.16
CA PHE A 27 -2.65 -14.06 3.66
C PHE A 27 -3.78 -13.39 2.86
N ASN A 28 -4.16 -13.93 1.70
CA ASN A 28 -5.14 -13.31 0.81
C ASN A 28 -6.58 -13.28 1.36
N VAL A 29 -7.00 -14.31 2.09
CA VAL A 29 -8.34 -14.39 2.69
C VAL A 29 -8.23 -14.89 4.12
N ILE A 30 -8.63 -14.06 5.09
CA ILE A 30 -8.56 -14.38 6.52
C ILE A 30 -9.87 -13.97 7.16
N GLU A 31 -10.56 -14.93 7.81
CA GLU A 31 -11.79 -14.69 8.60
C GLU A 31 -12.91 -13.93 7.85
N GLY A 32 -13.01 -14.10 6.53
CA GLY A 32 -13.98 -13.37 5.70
C GLY A 32 -13.54 -11.95 5.28
N GLY A 33 -12.34 -11.53 5.67
CA GLY A 33 -11.63 -10.37 5.15
C GLY A 33 -10.64 -10.73 4.04
N MET A 34 -10.22 -9.72 3.30
CA MET A 34 -9.30 -9.84 2.16
C MET A 34 -8.11 -8.90 2.34
N ILE A 35 -6.92 -9.38 1.99
CA ILE A 35 -5.69 -8.58 1.95
C ILE A 35 -5.16 -8.57 0.53
N SER A 36 -4.85 -7.39 0.01
CA SER A 36 -4.27 -7.20 -1.32
C SER A 36 -3.17 -6.14 -1.32
N VAL A 37 -2.28 -6.17 -2.31
CA VAL A 37 -1.26 -5.14 -2.50
C VAL A 37 -1.82 -4.03 -3.37
N SER A 38 -2.07 -2.85 -2.80
CA SER A 38 -2.70 -1.75 -3.53
C SER A 38 -1.70 -0.98 -4.39
N SER A 39 -0.50 -0.72 -3.85
CA SER A 39 0.57 -0.06 -4.59
C SER A 39 1.94 -0.40 -4.04
N VAL A 40 2.97 -0.26 -4.89
CA VAL A 40 4.37 -0.38 -4.50
C VAL A 40 5.12 0.84 -5.01
N LYS A 41 5.81 1.55 -4.11
CA LYS A 41 6.66 2.69 -4.43
C LYS A 41 8.12 2.34 -4.22
N MET A 42 8.94 2.61 -5.23
CA MET A 42 10.37 2.32 -5.19
C MET A 42 11.17 3.58 -4.90
N THR A 43 12.24 3.48 -4.09
CA THR A 43 13.23 4.54 -3.97
C THR A 43 13.98 4.75 -5.30
N PRO A 44 14.57 5.94 -5.55
CA PRO A 44 15.29 6.23 -6.79
C PRO A 44 16.46 5.27 -7.09
N ASP A 45 17.11 4.76 -6.05
CA ASP A 45 18.19 3.78 -6.11
C ASP A 45 17.71 2.32 -6.23
N LEU A 46 16.40 2.09 -6.16
CA LEU A 46 15.74 0.78 -6.19
C LEU A 46 16.14 -0.17 -5.05
N LEU A 47 16.69 0.36 -3.96
CA LEU A 47 17.12 -0.43 -2.81
C LEU A 47 16.02 -0.68 -1.78
N GLU A 48 14.95 0.13 -1.79
CA GLU A 48 13.81 0.00 -0.89
C GLU A 48 12.50 0.00 -1.67
N ALA A 49 11.61 -0.93 -1.32
CA ALA A 49 10.27 -1.08 -1.84
C ALA A 49 9.25 -0.85 -0.72
N ARG A 50 8.44 0.21 -0.85
CA ARG A 50 7.34 0.52 0.07
C ARG A 50 6.06 -0.09 -0.48
N ILE A 51 5.57 -1.11 0.20
CA ILE A 51 4.44 -1.94 -0.18
C ILE A 51 3.24 -1.50 0.65
N TYR A 52 2.20 -1.03 -0.03
CA TYR A 52 0.95 -0.62 0.61
C TYR A 52 -0.07 -1.76 0.49
N LEU A 53 -0.65 -2.14 1.63
CA LEU A 53 -1.60 -3.23 1.74
C LEU A 53 -3.01 -2.69 2.00
N SER A 54 -3.94 -3.07 1.14
CA SER A 54 -5.36 -2.84 1.38
C SER A 54 -5.92 -4.04 2.16
N MET A 55 -6.63 -3.74 3.24
CA MET A 55 -7.29 -4.75 4.07
C MET A 55 -8.78 -4.44 4.12
N PHE A 56 -9.58 -5.33 3.54
CA PHE A 56 -11.03 -5.21 3.48
C PHE A 56 -11.67 -6.19 4.46
N ASN A 57 -12.62 -5.70 5.27
CA ASN A 57 -13.36 -6.52 6.24
C ASN A 57 -12.46 -7.27 7.25
N ILE A 58 -11.30 -6.70 7.58
CA ILE A 58 -10.40 -7.17 8.65
C ILE A 58 -10.67 -6.32 9.89
N LYS A 59 -10.98 -6.96 11.03
CA LYS A 59 -11.30 -6.26 12.29
C LYS A 59 -10.11 -5.50 12.87
N GLU A 60 -8.93 -6.12 12.87
CA GLU A 60 -7.70 -5.61 13.47
C GLU A 60 -6.58 -5.50 12.40
N PRO A 61 -6.63 -4.50 11.50
CA PRO A 61 -5.68 -4.40 10.38
C PRO A 61 -4.24 -4.16 10.84
N LYS A 62 -4.03 -3.50 11.98
CA LYS A 62 -2.69 -3.26 12.55
C LYS A 62 -2.07 -4.54 13.09
N GLU A 63 -2.85 -5.38 13.77
CA GLU A 63 -2.38 -6.68 14.24
C GLU A 63 -2.03 -7.58 13.04
N MET A 64 -2.88 -7.58 12.01
CA MET A 64 -2.63 -8.32 10.78
C MET A 64 -1.36 -7.86 10.06
N LEU A 65 -1.13 -6.54 9.98
CA LEU A 65 0.13 -6.00 9.47
C LEU A 65 1.33 -6.52 10.28
N GLY A 66 1.21 -6.58 11.61
CA GLY A 66 2.22 -7.16 12.50
C GLY A 66 2.58 -8.60 12.10
N ARG A 67 1.57 -9.45 11.88
CA ARG A 67 1.77 -10.85 11.42
C ARG A 67 2.49 -10.93 10.06
N ILE A 68 2.22 -10.01 9.15
CA ILE A 68 2.92 -9.94 7.86
C ILE A 68 4.37 -9.50 8.06
N LEU A 69 4.62 -8.52 8.94
CA LEU A 69 5.97 -8.04 9.26
C LEU A 69 6.83 -9.12 9.90
N GLU A 70 6.28 -9.95 10.78
CA GLU A 70 6.97 -11.10 11.37
C GLU A 70 7.47 -12.09 10.30
N ARG A 71 6.71 -12.25 9.22
CA ARG A 71 7.07 -13.10 8.07
C ARG A 71 7.77 -12.33 6.94
N GLY A 72 8.14 -11.07 7.16
CA GLY A 72 8.77 -10.22 6.15
C GLY A 72 10.08 -10.79 5.60
N SER A 73 10.85 -11.50 6.43
CA SER A 73 12.08 -12.18 6.03
C SER A 73 11.82 -13.34 5.06
N GLU A 74 10.78 -14.15 5.33
CA GLU A 74 10.32 -15.22 4.45
C GLU A 74 9.82 -14.65 3.11
N ILE A 75 9.00 -13.61 3.16
CA ILE A 75 8.47 -12.93 1.96
C ILE A 75 9.62 -12.40 1.10
N ARG A 76 10.61 -11.75 1.72
CA ARG A 76 11.79 -11.24 1.01
C ARG A 76 12.61 -12.36 0.37
N LYS A 77 12.77 -13.49 1.06
CA LYS A 77 13.48 -14.66 0.53
C LYS A 77 12.77 -15.23 -0.70
N GLU A 78 11.45 -15.40 -0.62
CA GLU A 78 10.61 -15.85 -1.74
C GLU A 78 10.66 -14.87 -2.91
N LEU A 79 10.59 -13.57 -2.64
CA LEU A 79 10.77 -12.54 -3.67
C LEU A 79 12.14 -12.69 -4.31
N GLY A 80 13.21 -12.82 -3.52
CA GLY A 80 14.57 -13.03 -4.00
C GLY A 80 14.68 -14.21 -4.95
N ASN A 81 14.05 -15.34 -4.65
CA ASN A 81 14.04 -16.51 -5.52
C ASN A 81 13.37 -16.24 -6.89
N ARG A 82 12.35 -15.38 -6.94
CA ARG A 82 11.65 -15.01 -8.17
C ARG A 82 12.39 -13.93 -8.98
N VAL A 83 12.82 -12.87 -8.31
CA VAL A 83 13.40 -11.69 -8.96
C VAL A 83 14.91 -11.78 -9.15
N ALA A 84 15.59 -12.81 -8.61
CA ALA A 84 17.05 -12.98 -8.73
C ALA A 84 17.58 -12.92 -10.15
N LYS A 85 16.78 -13.31 -11.15
CA LYS A 85 17.17 -13.26 -12.57
C LYS A 85 16.95 -11.88 -13.21
N GLN A 86 16.11 -11.03 -12.61
CA GLN A 86 15.69 -9.74 -13.16
C GLN A 86 16.30 -8.54 -12.41
N LEU A 87 16.64 -8.71 -11.13
CA LEU A 87 17.18 -7.65 -10.28
C LEU A 87 18.57 -8.03 -9.76
N ARG A 88 19.52 -7.09 -9.89
CA ARG A 88 20.90 -7.25 -9.38
C ARG A 88 20.96 -7.31 -7.85
N ARG A 89 20.00 -6.69 -7.17
CA ARG A 89 19.83 -6.69 -5.72
C ARG A 89 18.34 -6.75 -5.40
N VAL A 90 17.98 -7.58 -4.43
CA VAL A 90 16.62 -7.65 -3.89
C VAL A 90 16.43 -6.45 -2.96
N PRO A 91 15.42 -5.59 -3.18
CA PRO A 91 15.18 -4.45 -2.32
C PRO A 91 14.80 -4.88 -0.90
N GLU A 92 15.02 -4.00 0.06
CA GLU A 92 14.38 -4.07 1.37
C GLU A 92 12.88 -3.83 1.22
N LEU A 93 12.07 -4.62 1.92
CA LEU A 93 10.61 -4.55 1.84
C LEU A 93 10.07 -3.87 3.09
N GLN A 94 9.31 -2.80 2.91
CA GLN A 94 8.60 -2.11 3.99
C GLN A 94 7.10 -2.19 3.73
N PHE A 95 6.35 -2.72 4.68
CA PHE A 95 4.90 -2.89 4.57
C PHE A 95 4.18 -1.80 5.33
N PHE A 96 3.19 -1.20 4.69
CA PHE A 96 2.34 -0.15 5.23
C PHE A 96 0.88 -0.53 5.00
N LEU A 97 0.01 -0.12 5.93
CA LEU A 97 -1.42 -0.11 5.66
C LEU A 97 -1.72 0.99 4.65
N ASP A 98 -2.59 0.68 3.70
CA ASP A 98 -3.12 1.67 2.77
C ASP A 98 -4.14 2.56 3.49
N ASP A 99 -3.64 3.63 4.09
CA ASP A 99 -4.42 4.69 4.74
C ASP A 99 -4.94 5.73 3.73
N THR A 100 -4.76 5.50 2.42
CA THR A 100 -5.20 6.43 1.38
C THR A 100 -6.70 6.70 1.47
N LEU A 101 -7.51 5.72 1.90
CA LEU A 101 -8.95 5.90 2.16
C LEU A 101 -9.20 6.91 3.28
N GLU A 102 -8.47 6.81 4.39
CA GLU A 102 -8.62 7.71 5.53
C GLU A 102 -8.21 9.14 5.16
N HIS A 103 -7.21 9.26 4.27
CA HIS A 103 -6.80 10.54 3.70
C HIS A 103 -7.84 11.13 2.75
N VAL A 104 -8.50 10.30 1.92
CA VAL A 104 -9.62 10.73 1.06
C VAL A 104 -10.80 11.20 1.90
N PHE A 105 -11.20 10.47 2.95
CA PHE A 105 -12.28 10.92 3.85
C PHE A 105 -11.96 12.25 4.53
N LYS A 106 -10.71 12.45 4.95
CA LYS A 106 -10.26 13.72 5.52
C LYS A 106 -10.33 14.86 4.49
N MET A 107 -9.98 14.61 3.23
CA MET A 107 -10.10 15.59 2.16
C MET A 107 -11.57 15.94 1.88
N GLU A 108 -12.44 14.95 1.73
CA GLU A 108 -13.89 15.16 1.55
C GLU A 108 -14.50 15.97 2.71
N ALA A 109 -14.11 15.67 3.94
CA ALA A 109 -14.55 16.42 5.12
C ALA A 109 -14.12 17.89 5.07
N ILE A 110 -12.86 18.16 4.66
CA ILE A 110 -12.34 19.53 4.51
C ILE A 110 -13.06 20.27 3.37
N PHE A 111 -13.29 19.62 2.22
CA PHE A 111 -14.01 20.22 1.10
C PHE A 111 -15.45 20.57 1.47
N LYS A 112 -16.13 19.70 2.22
CA LYS A 112 -17.47 19.96 2.73
C LYS A 112 -17.52 21.15 3.69
N GLN A 113 -16.57 21.25 4.62
CA GLN A 113 -16.47 22.40 5.53
C GLN A 113 -16.30 23.72 4.76
N ILE A 114 -15.46 23.74 3.72
CA ILE A 114 -15.25 24.93 2.89
C ILE A 114 -16.53 25.33 2.14
N GLN A 115 -17.30 24.36 1.65
CA GLN A 115 -18.60 24.63 1.02
C GLN A 115 -19.62 25.19 2.02
N ASP A 116 -19.75 24.57 3.19
CA ASP A 116 -20.68 25.02 4.23
C ASP A 116 -20.35 26.45 4.71
N GLU A 117 -19.07 26.80 4.83
CA GLU A 117 -18.63 28.17 5.16
C GLU A 117 -18.96 29.20 4.06
N ARG A 118 -18.88 28.81 2.78
CA ARG A 118 -19.27 29.69 1.66
C ARG A 118 -20.76 29.94 1.65
N ASP A 119 -21.57 28.88 1.78
CA ASP A 119 -23.03 28.97 1.79
C ASP A 119 -23.55 29.83 2.96
N GLN A 120 -22.89 29.77 4.12
CA GLN A 120 -23.25 30.62 5.27
C GLN A 120 -22.91 32.11 5.05
N ARG A 121 -21.82 32.41 4.34
CA ARG A 121 -21.46 33.80 4.00
C ARG A 121 -22.39 34.43 2.98
N GLU A 122 -22.90 33.63 2.04
CA GLU A 122 -23.86 34.09 1.01
C GLU A 122 -25.26 34.32 1.59
N LYS A 123 -25.68 33.52 2.58
CA LYS A 123 -26.98 33.69 3.27
C LYS A 123 -27.00 34.82 4.29
N GLY A 124 -25.84 35.25 4.80
CA GLY A 124 -25.73 36.36 5.74
C GLY A 124 -25.70 37.76 5.10
N GLN A 125 -25.73 37.85 3.77
CA GLN A 125 -25.70 39.11 3.01
C GLN A 125 -27.04 39.41 2.29
N GLN A 126 -28.08 38.61 2.52
CA GLN A 126 -29.45 38.86 2.03
C GLN A 126 -30.37 39.31 3.16
#